data_AF-A0A9F2N6P3-F1
#
_entry.id   AF-A0A9F2N6P3-F1
#
_cell.length_a   1.000
_cell.length_b   1.000
_cell.length_c   1.000
_cell.angle_alpha   90.00
_cell.angle_beta   90.00
_cell.angle_gamma   90.00
#
_symmetry.space_group_name_H-M   'P 1'
#
loop_
_entity.id
_entity.type
_entity.pdbx_description
1 polymer ?
#
loop_
_entity_poly.entity_id
_entity_poly.type
_entity_poly.pdbx_seq_one_letter_code
_entity_poly.pdbx_strand_id
1 'polypeptide(L)'
;MAGAGAVGPRPRPLLLLGPTGSGRSTLLFRAALVGASVVSSARVLFLAPRPLERLPGGKAAGAGAIQRIHFLYPASFQELLQLVASLHQTLSSSSSMIVLDGLEEYLNNCSSPCTAAQLVALLLDTSNYFSQKRSHLSVGCQLIVSMKFPGEAGEEAEHFSAIEHYFPAHLWLHPDTGVDIGLDNQGLTKLIRAHLLQPGTKDQEWMVKFDAQGSMTISPLPCKNETENDTVSGNRPSVSEADATVPSSQS
;
A
#
# COMPACT_ATOMS: atom_id res chain seq x y z
N MET A 1 -27.07 18.48 -26.64
CA MET A 1 -26.76 18.46 -25.20
C MET A 1 -26.28 17.05 -24.86
N ALA A 2 -24.96 16.85 -24.78
CA ALA A 2 -24.37 15.57 -24.44
C ALA A 2 -24.44 15.40 -22.92
N GLY A 3 -25.10 14.34 -22.46
CA GLY A 3 -25.21 14.02 -21.04
C GLY A 3 -23.83 13.74 -20.45
N ALA A 4 -23.49 14.47 -19.39
CA ALA A 4 -22.35 14.18 -18.54
C ALA A 4 -22.62 12.82 -17.85
N GLY A 5 -22.10 11.74 -18.44
CA GLY A 5 -22.06 10.45 -17.78
C GLY A 5 -21.27 10.58 -16.49
N ALA A 6 -21.87 10.18 -15.37
CA ALA A 6 -21.22 10.20 -14.07
C ALA A 6 -19.94 9.36 -14.14
N VAL A 7 -18.80 10.04 -14.20
CA VAL A 7 -17.48 9.42 -14.12
C VAL A 7 -17.38 8.83 -12.72
N GLY A 8 -17.28 7.50 -12.61
CA GLY A 8 -17.06 6.83 -11.33
C GLY A 8 -15.86 7.43 -10.60
N PRO A 9 -15.80 7.28 -9.26
CA PRO A 9 -14.70 7.84 -8.48
C PRO A 9 -13.36 7.38 -9.04
N ARG A 10 -12.46 8.35 -9.32
CA ARG A 10 -11.15 8.04 -9.90
C ARG A 10 -10.36 7.15 -8.94
N PRO A 11 -9.72 6.09 -9.44
CA PRO A 11 -8.84 5.27 -8.62
C PRO A 11 -7.74 6.15 -8.01
N ARG A 12 -7.53 6.01 -6.69
CA ARG A 12 -6.57 6.82 -5.95
C ARG A 12 -5.20 6.14 -6.00
N PRO A 13 -4.12 6.85 -6.37
CA PRO A 13 -2.79 6.25 -6.40
C PRO A 13 -2.39 5.81 -5.00
N LEU A 14 -1.80 4.62 -4.91
CA LEU A 14 -1.47 3.95 -3.65
C LEU A 14 0.05 3.76 -3.56
N LEU A 15 0.62 4.16 -2.42
CA LEU A 15 2.01 3.87 -2.06
C LEU A 15 2.05 2.74 -1.03
N LEU A 16 2.71 1.63 -1.39
CA LEU A 16 2.92 0.44 -0.58
C LEU A 16 4.29 0.50 0.10
N LEU A 17 4.29 0.62 1.42
CA LEU A 17 5.47 0.82 2.24
C LEU A 17 5.74 -0.40 3.12
N GLY A 18 7.01 -0.65 3.41
CA GLY A 18 7.44 -1.70 4.33
C GLY A 18 8.94 -1.91 4.29
N PRO A 19 9.54 -2.61 5.26
CA PRO A 19 10.96 -2.92 5.27
C PRO A 19 11.32 -4.02 4.27
N THR A 20 12.61 -4.26 4.05
CA THR A 20 13.09 -5.38 3.22
C THR A 20 12.51 -6.71 3.71
N GLY A 21 12.06 -7.54 2.78
CA GLY A 21 11.46 -8.83 3.09
C GLY A 21 10.03 -8.77 3.62
N SER A 22 9.40 -7.59 3.76
CA SER A 22 7.98 -7.46 4.16
C SER A 22 6.96 -8.00 3.14
N GLY A 23 7.40 -8.63 2.05
CA GLY A 23 6.51 -9.24 1.08
C GLY A 23 5.78 -8.23 0.17
N ARG A 24 6.22 -6.96 0.10
CA ARG A 24 5.67 -5.94 -0.80
C ARG A 24 5.56 -6.43 -2.24
N SER A 25 6.66 -6.92 -2.81
CA SER A 25 6.71 -7.44 -4.19
C SER A 25 5.68 -8.54 -4.42
N THR A 26 5.52 -9.44 -3.44
CA THR A 26 4.52 -10.50 -3.49
C THR A 26 3.10 -9.95 -3.44
N LEU A 27 2.81 -9.02 -2.53
CA LEU A 27 1.49 -8.41 -2.40
C LEU A 27 1.12 -7.61 -3.65
N LEU A 28 2.11 -6.88 -4.18
CA LEU A 28 1.99 -6.07 -5.37
C LEU A 28 1.76 -6.94 -6.62
N PHE A 29 2.48 -8.05 -6.75
CA PHE A 29 2.24 -9.04 -7.80
C PHE A 29 0.84 -9.68 -7.69
N ARG A 30 0.39 -9.98 -6.47
CA ARG A 30 -0.98 -10.49 -6.24
C ARG A 30 -2.03 -9.46 -6.63
N ALA A 31 -1.81 -8.18 -6.35
CA ALA A 31 -2.68 -7.09 -6.81
C ALA A 31 -2.70 -7.02 -8.36
N ALA A 32 -1.56 -7.20 -9.02
CA ALA A 32 -1.48 -7.26 -10.48
C ALA A 32 -2.27 -8.46 -11.05
N LEU A 33 -2.16 -9.65 -10.45
CA LEU A 33 -2.93 -10.83 -10.85
C LEU A 33 -4.44 -10.61 -10.69
N VAL A 34 -4.87 -10.03 -9.56
CA VAL A 34 -6.28 -9.69 -9.33
C VAL A 34 -6.75 -8.67 -10.37
N GLY A 35 -5.98 -7.60 -10.59
CA GLY A 35 -6.28 -6.57 -11.59
C GLY A 35 -6.42 -7.12 -13.01
N ALA A 36 -5.58 -8.08 -13.39
CA ALA A 36 -5.64 -8.79 -14.67
C ALA A 36 -6.81 -9.80 -14.78
N SER A 37 -7.43 -10.16 -13.66
CA SER A 37 -8.52 -11.14 -13.59
C SER A 37 -9.91 -10.49 -13.52
N VAL A 38 -10.03 -9.21 -13.11
CA VAL A 38 -11.34 -8.54 -12.92
C VAL A 38 -12.16 -8.48 -14.20
N VAL A 39 -11.51 -8.10 -15.31
CA VAL A 39 -12.17 -7.96 -16.62
C VAL A 39 -11.31 -8.66 -17.66
N SER A 40 -11.93 -9.37 -18.60
CA SER A 40 -11.21 -10.09 -19.67
C SER A 40 -10.34 -9.18 -20.56
N SER A 41 -10.67 -7.89 -20.64
CA SER A 41 -9.91 -6.85 -21.35
C SER A 41 -8.96 -6.03 -20.46
N ALA A 42 -8.89 -6.34 -19.16
CA ALA A 42 -7.96 -5.69 -18.25
C ALA A 42 -6.52 -6.10 -18.59
N ARG A 43 -5.65 -5.11 -18.73
CA ARG A 43 -4.21 -5.30 -18.91
C ARG A 43 -3.48 -4.58 -17.80
N VAL A 44 -2.45 -5.21 -17.27
CA VAL A 44 -1.64 -4.66 -16.18
C VAL A 44 -0.23 -4.43 -16.68
N LEU A 45 0.32 -3.27 -16.38
CA LEU A 45 1.73 -2.97 -16.60
C LEU A 45 2.47 -3.18 -15.27
N PHE A 46 3.45 -4.08 -15.25
CA PHE A 46 4.27 -4.36 -14.08
C PHE A 46 5.71 -3.93 -14.35
N LEU A 47 6.15 -2.90 -13.65
CA LEU A 47 7.48 -2.31 -13.73
C LEU A 47 8.28 -2.74 -12.49
N ALA A 48 9.51 -3.20 -12.67
CA ALA A 48 10.41 -3.53 -11.56
C ALA A 48 11.87 -3.40 -12.01
N PRO A 49 12.82 -3.08 -11.12
CA PRO A 49 14.22 -2.93 -11.52
C PRO A 49 14.85 -4.26 -11.99
N ARG A 50 14.27 -5.39 -11.54
CA ARG A 50 14.77 -6.74 -11.80
C ARG A 50 13.62 -7.73 -12.04
N PRO A 51 13.85 -8.80 -12.82
CA PRO A 51 12.89 -9.89 -12.97
C PRO A 51 12.48 -10.49 -11.64
N LEU A 52 11.21 -10.93 -11.54
CA LEU A 52 10.72 -11.64 -10.37
C LEU A 52 11.39 -13.02 -10.30
N GLU A 53 12.26 -13.25 -9.32
CA GLU A 53 12.98 -14.52 -9.16
C GLU A 53 12.04 -15.70 -8.87
N ARG A 54 10.91 -15.43 -8.20
CA ARG A 54 9.87 -16.40 -7.90
C ARG A 54 8.53 -15.73 -8.11
N LEU A 55 7.63 -16.39 -8.84
CA LEU A 55 6.25 -15.94 -8.96
C LEU A 55 5.49 -16.38 -7.70
N PRO A 56 5.00 -15.44 -6.88
CA PRO A 56 4.26 -15.81 -5.69
C PRO A 56 2.90 -16.42 -6.05
N GLY A 57 2.64 -17.60 -5.49
CA GLY A 57 1.45 -18.40 -5.73
C GLY A 57 1.79 -19.67 -6.52
N GLY A 58 1.57 -20.83 -5.91
CA GLY A 58 1.64 -22.12 -6.59
C GLY A 58 0.64 -22.22 -7.75
N LYS A 59 0.58 -23.40 -8.39
CA LYS A 59 -0.12 -23.78 -9.64
C LYS A 59 -1.57 -23.26 -9.89
N ALA A 60 -2.18 -22.55 -8.95
CA ALA A 60 -3.53 -21.99 -8.99
C ALA A 60 -3.63 -20.51 -9.38
N ALA A 61 -2.52 -19.77 -9.56
CA ALA A 61 -2.58 -18.43 -10.15
C ALA A 61 -2.96 -18.57 -11.64
N GLY A 62 -4.26 -18.39 -11.94
CA GLY A 62 -4.86 -18.73 -13.23
C GLY A 62 -4.00 -18.30 -14.41
N ALA A 63 -3.53 -19.28 -15.19
CA ALA A 63 -2.59 -19.08 -16.30
C ALA A 63 -3.05 -18.02 -17.32
N GLY A 64 -4.34 -17.73 -17.39
CA GLY A 64 -4.88 -16.65 -18.24
C GLY A 64 -4.67 -15.23 -17.69
N ALA A 65 -4.53 -15.04 -16.38
CA ALA A 65 -4.35 -13.72 -15.77
C ALA A 65 -2.92 -13.20 -15.99
N ILE A 66 -1.92 -14.06 -15.81
CA ILE A 66 -0.50 -13.69 -15.99
C ILE A 66 -0.19 -13.27 -17.43
N GLN A 67 -0.87 -13.88 -18.42
CA GLN A 67 -0.74 -13.50 -19.85
C GLN A 67 -1.23 -12.08 -20.16
N ARG A 68 -1.99 -11.46 -19.25
CA ARG A 68 -2.47 -10.08 -19.38
C ARG A 68 -1.60 -9.07 -18.62
N ILE A 69 -0.55 -9.54 -17.97
CA ILE A 69 0.45 -8.69 -17.31
C ILE A 69 1.62 -8.49 -18.27
N HIS A 70 1.91 -7.24 -18.59
CA HIS A 70 3.09 -6.85 -19.35
C HIS A 70 4.20 -6.47 -18.38
N PHE A 71 5.26 -7.27 -18.33
CA PHE A 71 6.41 -7.03 -17.46
C PHE A 71 7.47 -6.23 -18.21
N LEU A 72 7.93 -5.14 -17.60
CA LEU A 72 9.06 -4.35 -18.08
C LEU A 72 10.04 -4.13 -16.94
N TYR A 73 11.34 -4.23 -17.26
CA TYR A 73 12.41 -4.19 -16.27
C TYR A 73 13.44 -3.11 -16.58
N PRO A 74 13.10 -1.81 -16.47
CA PRO A 74 14.10 -0.76 -16.64
C PRO A 74 15.15 -0.89 -15.53
N ALA A 75 16.43 -0.95 -15.89
CA ALA A 75 17.51 -1.21 -14.93
C ALA A 75 17.98 0.05 -14.20
N SER A 76 17.56 1.24 -14.65
CA SER A 76 18.00 2.52 -14.13
C SER A 76 16.88 3.56 -14.08
N PHE A 77 17.10 4.64 -13.31
CA PHE A 77 16.18 5.78 -13.25
C PHE A 77 15.90 6.37 -14.64
N GLN A 78 16.94 6.55 -15.45
CA GLN A 78 16.82 7.13 -16.80
C GLN A 78 16.01 6.22 -17.72
N GLU A 79 16.26 4.91 -17.68
CA GLU A 79 15.47 3.94 -18.45
C GLU A 79 13.99 3.95 -18.03
N LEU A 80 13.72 4.00 -16.72
CA LEU A 80 12.35 4.07 -16.22
C LEU A 80 11.66 5.36 -16.69
N LEU A 81 12.33 6.51 -16.57
CA LEU A 81 11.80 7.79 -17.00
C LEU A 81 11.48 7.80 -18.50
N GLN A 82 12.43 7.36 -19.33
CA GLN A 82 12.24 7.28 -20.79
C GLN A 82 11.13 6.29 -21.15
N LEU A 83 11.07 5.15 -20.48
CA LEU A 83 10.04 4.15 -20.68
C LEU A 83 8.67 4.76 -20.41
N VAL A 84 8.46 5.30 -19.20
CA VAL A 84 7.17 5.89 -18.79
C VAL A 84 6.78 7.03 -19.73
N ALA A 85 7.72 7.90 -20.10
CA ALA A 85 7.50 8.97 -21.06
C ALA A 85 7.03 8.46 -22.43
N SER A 86 7.41 7.26 -22.84
CA SER A 86 7.02 6.68 -24.13
C SER A 86 5.73 5.84 -24.09
N LEU A 87 5.23 5.45 -22.91
CA LEU A 87 4.13 4.47 -22.78
C LEU A 87 2.85 4.90 -23.51
N HIS A 88 2.57 6.21 -23.54
CA HIS A 88 1.40 6.73 -24.25
C HIS A 88 1.44 6.49 -25.77
N GLN A 89 2.63 6.30 -26.35
CA GLN A 89 2.84 6.03 -27.77
C GLN A 89 2.98 4.53 -28.06
N THR A 90 3.71 3.82 -27.19
CA THR A 90 4.10 2.42 -27.43
C THR A 90 3.00 1.43 -27.07
N LEU A 91 2.17 1.73 -26.05
CA LEU A 91 1.06 0.87 -25.66
C LEU A 91 -0.23 1.24 -26.41
N SER A 92 -0.51 0.49 -27.47
CA SER A 92 -1.75 0.63 -28.23
C SER A 92 -3.00 0.36 -27.37
N SER A 93 -2.88 -0.56 -26.40
CA SER A 93 -3.95 -0.90 -25.45
C SER A 93 -3.88 -0.07 -24.17
N SER A 94 -5.04 0.34 -23.64
CA SER A 94 -5.13 1.03 -22.35
C SER A 94 -4.99 0.05 -21.18
N SER A 95 -3.98 0.25 -20.33
CA SER A 95 -3.81 -0.51 -19.09
C SER A 95 -4.89 -0.12 -18.08
N SER A 96 -5.38 -1.09 -17.31
CA SER A 96 -6.28 -0.86 -16.17
C SER A 96 -5.52 -0.69 -14.86
N MET A 97 -4.24 -1.06 -14.84
CA MET A 97 -3.38 -0.88 -13.68
C MET A 97 -1.92 -0.70 -14.11
N ILE A 98 -1.22 0.22 -13.47
CA ILE A 98 0.23 0.37 -13.50
C ILE A 98 0.73 0.03 -12.11
N VAL A 99 1.71 -0.87 -12.07
CA VAL A 99 2.38 -1.33 -10.88
C VAL A 99 3.86 -1.03 -11.03
N LEU A 100 4.46 -0.37 -10.02
CA LEU A 100 5.90 -0.17 -9.93
C LEU A 100 6.42 -0.77 -8.63
N ASP A 101 7.28 -1.79 -8.73
CA ASP A 101 7.93 -2.41 -7.59
C ASP A 101 9.32 -1.82 -7.34
N GLY A 102 9.63 -1.47 -6.10
CA GLY A 102 10.96 -1.07 -5.66
C GLY A 102 11.38 0.32 -6.12
N LEU A 103 10.53 1.34 -5.97
CA LEU A 103 10.84 2.71 -6.37
C LEU A 103 12.16 3.21 -5.76
N GLU A 104 12.49 2.80 -4.54
CA GLU A 104 13.74 3.16 -3.86
C GLU A 104 15.00 2.83 -4.68
N GLU A 105 15.00 1.72 -5.44
CA GLU A 105 16.17 1.30 -6.22
C GLU A 105 16.47 2.29 -7.36
N TYR A 106 15.44 2.94 -7.89
CA TYR A 106 15.61 4.00 -8.89
C TYR A 106 16.03 5.31 -8.26
N LEU A 107 15.51 5.62 -7.07
CA LEU A 107 15.77 6.89 -6.39
C LEU A 107 17.18 6.96 -5.79
N ASN A 108 17.80 5.83 -5.46
CA ASN A 108 19.18 5.78 -4.97
C ASN A 108 20.21 6.38 -5.94
N ASN A 109 19.90 6.44 -7.24
CA ASN A 109 20.75 7.03 -8.27
C ASN A 109 20.18 8.36 -8.81
N CYS A 110 19.17 8.90 -8.14
CA CYS A 110 18.51 10.14 -8.52
C CYS A 110 19.31 11.34 -7.99
N SER A 111 19.55 12.34 -8.84
CA SER A 111 20.36 13.50 -8.49
C SER A 111 19.65 14.54 -7.63
N SER A 112 18.31 14.50 -7.55
CA SER A 112 17.55 15.43 -6.71
C SER A 112 16.13 14.94 -6.36
N PRO A 113 15.56 15.42 -5.23
CA PRO A 113 14.15 15.18 -4.89
C PRO A 113 13.17 15.71 -5.94
N CYS A 114 13.50 16.81 -6.63
CA CYS A 114 12.69 17.35 -7.72
C CYS A 114 12.57 16.36 -8.88
N THR A 115 13.66 15.68 -9.22
CA THR A 115 13.69 14.68 -10.29
C THR A 115 12.88 13.43 -9.91
N ALA A 116 12.89 13.03 -8.63
CA ALA A 116 12.02 11.97 -8.12
C ALA A 116 10.53 12.34 -8.21
N ALA A 117 10.18 13.57 -7.82
CA ALA A 117 8.84 14.11 -7.96
C ALA A 117 8.37 14.12 -9.42
N GLN A 118 9.25 14.47 -10.37
CA GLN A 118 8.95 14.44 -11.81
C GLN A 118 8.61 13.03 -12.31
N LEU A 119 9.36 12.01 -11.88
CA LEU A 119 9.06 10.62 -12.25
C LEU A 119 7.67 10.20 -11.75
N VAL A 120 7.34 10.52 -10.50
CA VAL A 120 6.03 10.18 -9.93
C VAL A 120 4.89 10.95 -10.58
N ALA A 121 5.09 12.24 -10.86
CA ALA A 121 4.15 13.05 -11.62
C ALA A 121 3.88 12.46 -13.02
N LEU A 122 4.92 11.96 -13.69
CA LEU A 122 4.80 11.33 -15.00
C LEU A 122 4.07 9.97 -14.94
N LEU A 123 4.30 9.17 -13.90
CA LEU A 123 3.54 7.94 -13.65
C LEU A 123 2.06 8.23 -13.43
N LEU A 124 1.74 9.27 -12.67
CA LEU A 124 0.37 9.73 -12.46
C LEU A 124 -0.28 10.22 -13.74
N ASP A 125 0.42 11.04 -14.52
CA ASP A 125 -0.05 11.52 -15.82
C ASP A 125 -0.36 10.36 -16.77
N THR A 126 0.55 9.38 -16.83
CA THR A 126 0.37 8.16 -17.63
C THR A 126 -0.86 7.35 -17.17
N SER A 127 -1.07 7.21 -15.87
CA SER A 127 -2.27 6.55 -15.32
C SER A 127 -3.54 7.32 -15.67
N ASN A 128 -3.50 8.66 -15.63
CA ASN A 128 -4.61 9.50 -16.03
C ASN A 128 -4.92 9.38 -17.53
N TYR A 129 -3.90 9.35 -18.38
CA TYR A 129 -4.03 9.11 -19.81
C TYR A 129 -4.75 7.78 -20.09
N PHE A 130 -4.32 6.68 -19.46
CA PHE A 130 -5.00 5.39 -19.62
C PHE A 130 -6.42 5.39 -19.06
N SER A 131 -6.66 6.10 -17.95
CA SER A 131 -8.01 6.28 -17.41
C SER A 131 -8.94 6.98 -18.41
N GLN A 132 -8.47 8.04 -19.08
CA GLN A 132 -9.24 8.75 -20.10
C GLN A 132 -9.52 7.88 -21.33
N LYS A 133 -8.51 7.12 -21.79
CA LYS A 133 -8.67 6.14 -22.89
C LYS A 133 -9.67 5.02 -22.54
N ARG A 134 -9.91 4.79 -21.25
CA ARG A 134 -10.89 3.86 -20.69
C ARG A 134 -12.15 4.54 -20.16
N SER A 135 -12.43 5.79 -20.56
CA SER A 135 -13.59 6.56 -20.08
C SER A 135 -14.96 5.90 -20.32
N HIS A 136 -15.04 4.98 -21.28
CA HIS A 136 -16.23 4.15 -21.53
C HIS A 136 -16.45 3.05 -20.48
N LEU A 137 -15.46 2.78 -19.63
CA LEU A 137 -15.54 1.83 -18.53
C LEU A 137 -15.75 2.57 -17.21
N SER A 138 -16.45 1.94 -16.28
CA SER A 138 -16.73 2.50 -14.94
C SER A 138 -15.50 2.57 -14.03
N VAL A 139 -14.35 2.02 -14.45
CA VAL A 139 -13.13 1.90 -13.66
C VAL A 139 -11.95 2.46 -14.45
N GLY A 140 -11.26 3.44 -13.87
CA GLY A 140 -10.04 4.03 -14.44
C GLY A 140 -8.81 3.12 -14.31
N CYS A 141 -7.64 3.66 -14.67
CA CYS A 141 -6.35 3.01 -14.45
C CYS A 141 -5.85 3.26 -13.02
N GLN A 142 -5.60 2.18 -12.28
CA GLN A 142 -5.05 2.24 -10.92
C GLN A 142 -3.53 2.33 -10.95
N LEU A 143 -2.93 3.22 -10.14
CA LEU A 143 -1.49 3.26 -9.92
C LEU A 143 -1.18 2.69 -8.53
N ILE A 144 -0.27 1.72 -8.45
CA ILE A 144 0.28 1.21 -7.19
C ILE A 144 1.80 1.22 -7.29
N VAL A 145 2.46 1.86 -6.34
CA VAL A 145 3.92 1.94 -6.27
C VAL A 145 4.38 1.35 -4.96
N SER A 146 5.40 0.49 -4.96
CA SER A 146 6.02 -0.01 -3.74
C SER A 146 7.33 0.71 -3.47
N MET A 147 7.60 0.96 -2.18
CA MET A 147 8.85 1.56 -1.74
C MET A 147 9.29 1.03 -0.37
N LYS A 148 10.61 0.98 -0.13
CA LYS A 148 11.15 0.91 1.23
C LYS A 148 10.91 2.21 1.95
N PHE A 149 10.29 2.11 3.12
CA PHE A 149 10.17 3.28 3.98
C PHE A 149 11.60 3.73 4.34
N PRO A 150 12.03 4.91 3.90
CA PRO A 150 13.29 5.45 4.34
C PRO A 150 13.14 5.88 5.79
N GLY A 151 14.21 5.76 6.57
CA GLY A 151 14.19 6.26 7.94
C GLY A 151 13.93 7.77 7.99
N GLU A 152 13.97 8.33 9.20
CA GLU A 152 13.62 9.74 9.43
C GLU A 152 14.68 10.75 8.93
N ALA A 153 15.84 10.29 8.46
CA ALA A 153 16.94 11.17 8.04
C ALA A 153 17.73 10.61 6.85
N GLY A 154 18.29 11.52 6.04
CA GLY A 154 19.13 11.22 4.89
C GLY A 154 18.47 11.54 3.54
N GLU A 155 19.23 11.39 2.46
CA GLU A 155 18.77 11.69 1.10
C GLU A 155 17.52 10.88 0.72
N GLU A 156 17.41 9.62 1.17
CA GLU A 156 16.21 8.79 0.90
C GLU A 156 14.93 9.42 1.51
N ALA A 157 15.03 10.11 2.65
CA ALA A 157 13.90 10.76 3.31
C ALA A 157 13.44 12.03 2.57
N GLU A 158 14.38 12.77 1.98
CA GLU A 158 14.07 13.93 1.13
C GLU A 158 13.35 13.49 -0.15
N HIS A 159 13.85 12.43 -0.80
CA HIS A 159 13.21 11.84 -1.96
C HIS A 159 11.80 11.34 -1.63
N PHE A 160 11.62 10.66 -0.49
CA PHE A 160 10.31 10.22 -0.03
C PHE A 160 9.34 11.38 0.20
N SER A 161 9.78 12.41 0.93
CA SER A 161 8.97 13.61 1.18
C SER A 161 8.52 14.29 -0.11
N ALA A 162 9.39 14.29 -1.14
CA ALA A 162 9.09 14.86 -2.44
C ALA A 162 8.16 14.01 -3.31
N ILE A 163 7.88 12.76 -2.95
CA ILE A 163 6.95 11.90 -3.70
C ILE A 163 5.67 11.59 -2.92
N GLU A 164 5.68 11.63 -1.59
CA GLU A 164 4.58 11.20 -0.73
C GLU A 164 3.28 11.95 -1.03
N HIS A 165 3.35 13.26 -1.28
CA HIS A 165 2.17 14.09 -1.54
C HIS A 165 1.41 13.73 -2.82
N TYR A 166 2.02 12.95 -3.72
CA TYR A 166 1.37 12.42 -4.92
C TYR A 166 0.51 11.17 -4.62
N PHE A 167 0.67 10.56 -3.45
CA PHE A 167 -0.03 9.35 -3.03
C PHE A 167 -0.94 9.68 -1.84
N PRO A 168 -2.24 9.96 -2.07
CA PRO A 168 -3.16 10.21 -0.97
C PRO A 168 -3.44 8.94 -0.16
N ALA A 169 -3.19 7.73 -0.71
CA ALA A 169 -3.39 6.47 0.01
C ALA A 169 -2.04 5.78 0.28
N HIS A 170 -1.90 5.28 1.51
CA HIS A 170 -0.70 4.57 1.98
C HIS A 170 -1.07 3.21 2.55
N LEU A 171 -0.40 2.15 2.10
CA LEU A 171 -0.51 0.81 2.67
C LEU A 171 0.81 0.43 3.32
N TRP A 172 0.83 0.30 4.64
CA TRP A 172 2.01 -0.03 5.42
C TRP A 172 2.05 -1.52 5.75
N LEU A 173 3.18 -2.16 5.50
CA LEU A 173 3.47 -3.54 5.90
C LEU A 173 4.43 -3.54 7.07
N HIS A 174 3.90 -3.84 8.26
CA HIS A 174 4.65 -4.02 9.48
C HIS A 174 4.90 -5.51 9.69
N PRO A 175 6.16 -5.99 9.63
CA PRO A 175 6.47 -7.36 10.06
C PRO A 175 6.03 -7.51 11.51
N ASP A 176 5.21 -8.52 11.79
CA ASP A 176 4.84 -8.80 13.17
C ASP A 176 6.06 -9.44 13.85
N THR A 177 6.61 -8.77 14.85
CA THR A 177 7.75 -9.28 15.65
C THR A 177 7.30 -10.25 16.74
N GLY A 178 5.99 -10.52 16.84
CA GLY A 178 5.44 -11.48 17.79
C GLY A 178 5.74 -12.92 17.40
N VAL A 179 6.86 -13.44 17.92
CA VAL A 179 7.27 -14.85 18.06
C VAL A 179 7.07 -15.70 16.81
N ASP A 180 8.15 -16.22 16.25
CA ASP A 180 8.09 -17.35 15.32
C ASP A 180 7.25 -18.49 15.94
N ILE A 181 5.94 -18.53 15.66
CA ILE A 181 5.06 -19.61 16.10
C ILE A 181 5.39 -20.79 15.19
N GLY A 182 6.37 -21.59 15.62
CA GLY A 182 6.76 -22.79 14.90
C GLY A 182 8.12 -23.37 15.27
N LEU A 183 8.39 -23.58 16.56
CA LEU A 183 9.39 -24.58 17.00
C LEU A 183 8.81 -25.99 16.87
N ASP A 184 8.30 -26.35 15.69
CA ASP A 184 7.85 -27.71 15.37
C ASP A 184 8.02 -27.95 13.86
N ASN A 185 9.24 -28.22 13.41
CA ASN A 185 9.66 -28.92 12.16
C ASN A 185 8.86 -28.76 10.84
N GLN A 186 8.00 -27.77 10.67
CA GLN A 186 7.17 -27.56 9.48
C GLN A 186 7.04 -26.06 9.19
N GLY A 187 8.12 -25.48 8.66
CA GLY A 187 8.07 -24.26 7.84
C GLY A 187 7.76 -22.96 8.58
N LEU A 188 8.71 -22.02 8.56
CA LEU A 188 8.48 -20.66 9.07
C LEU A 188 7.29 -20.01 8.35
N THR A 189 6.24 -19.69 9.10
CA THR A 189 5.11 -18.90 8.60
C THR A 189 5.35 -17.45 8.94
N LYS A 190 5.43 -16.57 7.94
CA LYS A 190 5.67 -15.13 8.17
C LYS A 190 4.34 -14.41 8.33
N LEU A 191 4.16 -13.68 9.43
CA LEU A 191 3.00 -12.82 9.68
C LEU A 191 3.37 -11.34 9.50
N ILE A 192 2.50 -10.60 8.80
CA ILE A 192 2.69 -9.19 8.46
C ILE A 192 1.37 -8.47 8.66
N ARG A 193 1.36 -7.41 9.47
CA ARG A 193 0.22 -6.52 9.62
C ARG A 193 0.24 -5.50 8.49
N ALA A 194 -0.84 -5.43 7.73
CA ALA A 194 -1.06 -4.44 6.69
C ALA A 194 -2.03 -3.38 7.19
N HIS A 195 -1.66 -2.10 7.08
CA HIS A 195 -2.45 -0.96 7.54
C HIS A 195 -2.65 0.05 6.40
N LEU A 196 -3.91 0.27 5.99
CA LEU A 196 -4.28 1.20 4.93
C LEU A 196 -4.80 2.51 5.52
N LEU A 197 -4.13 3.59 5.16
CA LEU A 197 -4.54 4.96 5.39
C LEU A 197 -5.04 5.56 4.07
N GLN A 198 -6.29 6.03 4.05
CA GLN A 198 -6.88 6.68 2.88
C GLN A 198 -7.84 7.82 3.29
N PRO A 199 -7.72 9.02 2.69
CA PRO A 199 -8.53 10.17 3.08
C PRO A 199 -10.03 9.93 2.90
N GLY A 200 -10.82 10.22 3.94
CA GLY A 200 -12.27 10.07 3.90
C GLY A 200 -12.78 8.65 4.11
N THR A 201 -11.92 7.71 4.49
CA THR A 201 -12.31 6.37 4.93
C THR A 201 -11.72 6.08 6.31
N LYS A 202 -12.35 5.19 7.08
CA LYS A 202 -11.74 4.68 8.32
C LYS A 202 -10.50 3.86 8.01
N ASP A 203 -9.54 3.90 8.92
CA ASP A 203 -8.34 3.07 8.88
C ASP A 203 -8.73 1.59 8.81
N GLN A 204 -8.07 0.86 7.92
CA GLN A 204 -8.34 -0.55 7.69
C GLN A 204 -7.08 -1.37 7.91
N GLU A 205 -7.24 -2.53 8.54
CA GLU A 205 -6.14 -3.40 8.88
C GLU A 205 -6.39 -4.84 8.45
N TRP A 206 -5.33 -5.51 8.01
CA TRP A 206 -5.34 -6.93 7.67
C TRP A 206 -4.11 -7.62 8.23
N MET A 207 -4.27 -8.90 8.52
CA MET A 207 -3.16 -9.82 8.74
C MET A 207 -2.87 -10.54 7.42
N VAL A 208 -1.62 -10.46 6.98
CA VAL A 208 -1.08 -11.12 5.79
C VAL A 208 -0.14 -12.22 6.26
N LYS A 209 -0.48 -13.48 5.97
CA LYS A 209 0.33 -14.65 6.31
C LYS A 209 0.96 -15.22 5.06
N PHE A 210 2.22 -15.63 5.16
CA PHE A 210 2.95 -16.36 4.12
C PHE A 210 3.32 -17.73 4.65
N ASP A 211 2.95 -18.78 3.93
CA ASP A 211 3.39 -20.14 4.24
C ASP A 211 4.82 -20.40 3.72
N ALA A 212 5.37 -21.57 4.07
CA ALA A 212 6.71 -22.00 3.65
C ALA A 212 6.86 -22.17 2.12
N GLN A 213 5.75 -22.26 1.38
CA GLN A 213 5.72 -22.35 -0.08
C GLN A 213 5.55 -20.97 -0.75
N GLY A 214 5.46 -19.89 0.04
CA GLY A 214 5.24 -18.53 -0.44
C GLY A 214 3.79 -18.24 -0.84
N SER A 215 2.84 -19.11 -0.51
CA SER A 215 1.41 -18.80 -0.61
C SER A 215 1.05 -17.75 0.42
N MET A 216 0.26 -16.78 0.01
CA MET A 216 -0.21 -15.72 0.88
C MET A 216 -1.70 -15.92 1.22
N THR A 217 -2.09 -15.59 2.45
CA THR A 217 -3.50 -15.46 2.87
C THR A 217 -3.71 -14.13 3.57
N ILE A 218 -4.84 -13.47 3.31
CA ILE A 218 -5.16 -12.15 3.85
C ILE A 218 -6.46 -12.29 4.67
N SER A 219 -6.46 -11.85 5.92
CA SER A 219 -7.64 -11.82 6.80
C SER A 219 -7.79 -10.45 7.43
N PRO A 220 -9.00 -9.87 7.50
CA PRO A 220 -9.20 -8.58 8.14
C PRO A 220 -8.87 -8.67 9.64
N LEU A 221 -8.24 -7.63 10.18
CA LEU A 221 -8.12 -7.43 11.61
C LEU A 221 -9.27 -6.53 12.07
N PRO A 222 -9.95 -6.84 13.18
CA PRO A 222 -10.93 -5.94 13.73
C PRO A 222 -10.21 -4.63 14.14
N CYS A 223 -10.57 -3.51 13.51
CA CYS A 223 -10.10 -2.20 13.95
C CYS A 223 -10.48 -2.06 15.43
N LYS A 224 -9.53 -1.69 16.28
CA LYS A 224 -9.83 -1.39 17.69
C LYS A 224 -10.87 -0.27 17.70
N ASN A 225 -12.11 -0.61 18.05
CA ASN A 225 -13.09 0.39 18.39
C ASN A 225 -12.51 1.17 19.57
N GLU A 226 -12.35 2.48 19.43
CA GLU A 226 -12.17 3.35 20.57
C GLU A 226 -13.28 3.02 21.56
N THR A 227 -12.89 2.57 22.75
CA THR A 227 -13.81 2.32 23.85
C THR A 227 -14.42 3.65 24.24
N GLU A 228 -15.54 4.00 23.61
CA GLU A 228 -16.53 4.91 24.16
C GLU A 228 -17.05 4.25 25.45
N ASN A 229 -16.47 4.65 26.57
CA ASN A 229 -17.11 4.57 27.87
C ASN A 229 -16.71 5.82 28.64
N ASP A 230 -17.31 6.93 28.21
CA ASP A 230 -17.75 7.96 29.15
C ASP A 230 -18.66 7.27 30.19
N THR A 231 -18.08 6.86 31.30
CA THR A 231 -18.84 6.70 32.54
C THR A 231 -18.46 7.86 33.44
N VAL A 232 -19.14 9.00 33.22
CA VAL A 232 -19.41 9.97 34.26
C VAL A 232 -20.19 9.24 35.36
N SER A 233 -19.47 8.66 36.32
CA SER A 233 -20.06 8.30 37.60
C SER A 233 -19.78 9.45 38.55
N GLY A 234 -20.69 10.43 38.54
CA GLY A 234 -20.74 11.45 39.57
C GLY A 234 -20.95 10.80 40.92
N ASN A 235 -19.93 10.85 41.78
CA ASN A 235 -20.11 10.66 43.21
C ASN A 235 -19.67 11.94 43.92
N ARG A 236 -20.69 12.75 44.21
CA ARG A 236 -20.68 13.89 45.12
C ARG A 236 -20.50 13.36 46.56
N PRO A 237 -19.49 13.79 47.32
CA PRO A 237 -19.56 13.69 48.77
C PRO A 237 -20.27 14.94 49.29
N SER A 238 -21.38 14.70 49.98
CA SER A 238 -22.15 15.66 50.75
C SER A 238 -21.27 16.31 51.81
N VAL A 239 -21.29 17.63 51.87
CA VAL A 239 -20.80 18.41 53.01
C VAL A 239 -21.70 18.10 54.22
N SER A 240 -21.11 17.81 55.36
CA SER A 240 -21.73 17.99 56.67
C SER A 240 -20.66 18.45 57.65
N GLU A 241 -20.88 19.66 58.12
CA GLU A 241 -20.08 20.48 59.04
C GLU A 241 -20.34 20.10 60.51
N ALA A 242 -19.35 20.42 61.36
CA ALA A 242 -19.40 20.52 62.83
C ALA A 242 -19.47 19.19 63.61
N ASP A 243 -18.89 19.02 64.81
CA ASP A 243 -18.29 19.93 65.77
C ASP A 243 -17.31 19.15 66.69
N ALA A 244 -16.55 19.90 67.46
CA ALA A 244 -15.59 19.57 68.52
C ALA A 244 -15.77 18.27 69.32
N THR A 245 -14.65 17.71 69.82
CA THR A 245 -14.32 17.61 71.27
C THR A 245 -13.03 16.78 71.49
N VAL A 246 -12.08 17.36 72.22
CA VAL A 246 -10.85 16.76 72.80
C VAL A 246 -11.24 15.85 73.99
N PRO A 247 -10.60 14.69 74.23
CA PRO A 247 -9.60 14.65 75.31
C PRO A 247 -8.40 13.68 75.14
N SER A 248 -7.25 14.21 75.55
CA SER A 248 -6.14 13.62 76.32
C SER A 248 -6.12 12.15 76.77
N SER A 249 -4.90 11.58 76.65
CA SER A 249 -4.14 10.77 77.63
C SER A 249 -4.14 9.23 77.61
N GLN A 250 -2.95 8.73 77.97
CA GLN A 250 -2.47 7.36 78.24
C GLN A 250 -1.89 6.65 77.01
N SER A 251 -0.64 6.19 76.98
CA SER A 251 0.33 5.82 78.03
C SER A 251 1.76 5.93 77.51
#